data_AF-A0A925WR23-F1
#
_entry.id   AF-A0A925WR23-F1
#
_cell.length_a   1.000
_cell.length_b   1.000
_cell.length_c   1.000
_cell.angle_alpha   90.00
_cell.angle_beta   90.00
_cell.angle_gamma   90.00
#
_symmetry.space_group_name_H-M   'P 1'
#
loop_
_entity.id
_entity.type
_entity.pdbx_description
1 polymer ?
#
loop_
_entity_poly.entity_id
_entity_poly.type
_entity_poly.pdbx_seq_one_letter_code
_entity_poly.pdbx_strand_id
1 'polypeptide(L)' 'PARTLALINAAKAHGLLIGKGGLYGNVVRISPHLNVSAADMDTATALIAKALVDVS' A
#
# COMPACT_ATOMS: atom_id res chain seq x y z
N PRO A 1 13.91 -1.78 4.55
CA PRO A 1 13.56 -1.33 3.17
C PRO A 1 13.08 -2.47 2.25
N ALA A 2 13.73 -3.64 2.25
CA ALA A 2 13.37 -4.76 1.36
C ALA A 2 11.91 -5.23 1.52
N ARG A 3 11.43 -5.43 2.77
CA ARG A 3 10.03 -5.78 3.04
C ARG A 3 9.04 -4.72 2.54
N THR A 4 9.35 -3.45 2.72
CA THR A 4 8.53 -2.34 2.22
C THR A 4 8.44 -2.33 0.70
N LEU A 5 9.54 -2.64 -0.01
CA LEU A 5 9.54 -2.78 -1.46
C LEU A 5 8.72 -3.99 -1.92
N ALA A 6 8.87 -5.14 -1.24
CA ALA A 6 8.07 -6.34 -1.52
C ALA A 6 6.58 -6.05 -1.37
N LEU A 7 6.17 -5.38 -0.28
CA LEU A 7 4.79 -4.99 -0.04
C LEU A 7 4.25 -4.05 -1.13
N ILE A 8 5.03 -3.05 -1.56
CA ILE A 8 4.61 -2.12 -2.63
C ILE A 8 4.43 -2.86 -3.97
N ASN A 9 5.31 -3.80 -4.29
CA ASN A 9 5.19 -4.61 -5.50
C ASN A 9 3.97 -5.54 -5.45
N ALA A 10 3.70 -6.17 -4.30
CA ALA A 10 2.51 -6.99 -4.09
C ALA A 10 1.22 -6.14 -4.18
N ALA A 11 1.17 -4.98 -3.54
CA ALA A 11 0.04 -4.06 -3.62
C ALA A 11 -0.22 -3.62 -5.07
N LYS A 12 0.85 -3.33 -5.84
CA LYS A 12 0.74 -3.01 -7.26
C LYS A 12 0.15 -4.17 -8.09
N ALA A 13 0.51 -5.41 -7.79
CA ALA A 13 -0.08 -6.59 -8.44
C ALA A 13 -1.58 -6.73 -8.15
N HIS A 14 -2.04 -6.28 -6.97
CA HIS A 14 -3.45 -6.19 -6.59
C HIS A 14 -4.16 -4.93 -7.12
N GLY A 15 -3.49 -4.10 -7.92
CA GLY A 15 -4.07 -2.88 -8.50
C GLY A 15 -4.04 -1.65 -7.59
N LEU A 16 -3.32 -1.69 -6.47
CA LEU A 16 -3.18 -0.57 -5.54
C LEU A 16 -1.80 0.09 -5.65
N LEU A 17 -1.76 1.40 -5.89
CA LEU A 17 -0.54 2.18 -5.91
C LEU A 17 -0.30 2.86 -4.55
N ILE A 18 0.82 2.52 -3.91
CA ILE A 18 1.29 3.10 -2.65
C ILE A 18 2.79 3.36 -2.71
N GLY A 19 3.27 4.31 -1.90
CA GLY A 19 4.66 4.73 -1.88
C GLY A 19 5.39 4.31 -0.60
N LYS A 20 6.73 4.27 -0.66
CA LYS A 20 7.59 4.22 0.54
C LYS A 20 8.22 5.57 0.84
N GLY A 21 8.46 5.82 2.11
CA GLY A 21 9.18 6.99 2.61
C GLY A 21 9.90 6.70 3.93
N GLY A 22 10.19 7.76 4.67
CA GLY A 22 10.98 7.72 5.91
C GLY A 22 12.48 7.64 5.66
N LEU A 23 13.28 8.07 6.64
CA LEU A 23 14.75 8.15 6.53
C LEU A 23 15.38 6.82 6.08
N TYR A 24 14.83 5.69 6.54
CA TYR A 24 15.33 4.35 6.25
C TYR A 24 14.53 3.61 5.16
N GLY A 25 13.59 4.29 4.49
CA GLY A 25 12.74 3.69 3.46
C GLY A 25 11.89 2.52 3.97
N ASN A 26 11.54 2.55 5.26
CA ASN A 26 10.80 1.50 5.97
C ASN A 26 9.35 1.88 6.28
N VAL A 27 8.88 3.03 5.80
CA VAL A 27 7.52 3.54 6.04
C VAL A 27 6.71 3.44 4.75
N VAL A 28 5.51 2.88 4.80
CA VAL A 28 4.51 2.98 3.72
C VAL A 28 3.69 4.24 3.93
N ARG A 29 3.45 4.99 2.85
CA ARG A 29 2.62 6.20 2.88
C ARG A 29 1.40 6.03 1.97
N ILE A 30 0.26 6.48 2.48
CA ILE A 30 -1.00 6.54 1.76
C ILE A 30 -1.35 8.02 1.64
N SER A 31 -1.54 8.50 0.42
CA SER A 31 -1.85 9.90 0.13
C SER A 31 -2.86 9.94 -1.01
N PRO A 32 -4.14 9.60 -0.72
CA PRO A 32 -5.17 9.58 -1.74
C PRO A 32 -5.53 11.01 -2.14
N HIS A 33 -6.22 11.17 -3.28
CA HIS A 33 -6.81 12.45 -3.65
C HIS A 33 -7.90 12.85 -2.66
N LEU A 34 -8.12 14.16 -2.47
CA LEU A 34 -9.10 14.68 -1.49
C LEU A 34 -10.56 14.42 -1.85
N ASN A 35 -10.84 13.90 -3.04
CA ASN A 35 -12.18 13.48 -3.49
C ASN A 35 -12.44 11.98 -3.31
N VAL A 36 -11.54 11.24 -2.64
CA VAL A 36 -11.69 9.81 -2.38
C VAL A 36 -12.93 9.53 -1.52
N SER A 37 -13.68 8.49 -1.84
CA SER A 37 -14.83 8.06 -1.03
C SER A 37 -14.43 7.07 0.06
N ALA A 38 -15.32 6.84 1.04
CA ALA A 38 -15.11 5.79 2.05
C ALA A 38 -15.00 4.39 1.42
N ALA A 39 -15.81 4.10 0.40
CA ALA A 39 -15.80 2.81 -0.29
C ALA A 39 -14.48 2.56 -1.05
N ASP A 40 -13.88 3.61 -1.62
CA ASP A 40 -12.55 3.52 -2.24
C ASP A 40 -11.48 3.18 -1.19
N MET A 41 -11.58 3.79 0.01
CA MET A 41 -10.66 3.51 1.12
C MET A 41 -10.83 2.10 1.69
N ASP A 42 -12.06 1.59 1.77
CA ASP A 42 -12.33 0.20 2.17
C ASP A 42 -11.71 -0.78 1.18
N THR A 43 -11.88 -0.51 -0.12
CA THR A 43 -11.27 -1.30 -1.19
C THR A 43 -9.74 -1.26 -1.08
N ALA A 44 -9.16 -0.07 -0.96
CA ALA A 44 -7.71 0.09 -0.81
C ALA A 44 -7.18 -0.68 0.41
N THR A 45 -7.86 -0.61 1.56
CA THR A 45 -7.47 -1.31 2.79
C THR A 45 -7.52 -2.82 2.61
N ALA A 46 -8.54 -3.34 1.93
CA ALA A 46 -8.64 -4.77 1.61
C ALA A 46 -7.50 -5.23 0.68
N LEU A 47 -7.11 -4.42 -0.30
CA LEU A 47 -5.98 -4.72 -1.19
C LEU A 47 -4.63 -4.66 -0.44
N ILE A 48 -4.46 -3.72 0.49
CA ILE A 48 -3.27 -3.69 1.39
C ILE A 48 -3.20 -4.96 2.23
N ALA A 49 -4.32 -5.40 2.80
CA ALA A 49 -4.38 -6.61 3.61
C ALA A 49 -3.96 -7.85 2.81
N LYS A 50 -4.46 -8.00 1.57
CA LYS A 50 -4.03 -9.07 0.66
C LYS A 50 -2.52 -9.02 0.37
N ALA A 51 -2.01 -7.83 0.05
CA ALA A 51 -0.59 -7.64 -0.22
C ALA A 51 0.30 -7.94 1.01
N LEU A 52 -0.19 -7.66 2.22
CA LEU A 52 0.51 -8.02 3.47
C LEU A 52 0.60 -9.54 3.65
N VAL A 53 -0.47 -10.28 3.35
CA VAL A 53 -0.47 -11.75 3.41
C VAL A 53 0.56 -12.35 2.45
N ASP A 54 0.67 -11.82 1.23
CA ASP A 54 1.60 -12.35 0.22
C ASP A 54 3.09 -12.19 0.59
N VAL A 55 3.41 -11.23 1.47
CA VAL A 55 4.79 -10.89 1.86
C VAL A 55 5.12 -11.24 3.32
N SER A 56 4.19 -11.87 4.02
CA SER A 56 4.34 -12.33 5.42
C SER A 56 5.19 -13.58 5.54
#